data_AF-A0A6M8UE38-F1
#
_entry.id   AF-A0A6M8UE38-F1
#
_cell.length_a   1.000
_cell.length_b   1.000
_cell.length_c   1.000
_cell.angle_alpha   90.00
_cell.angle_beta   90.00
_cell.angle_gamma   90.00
#
_symmetry.space_group_name_H-M   'P 1'
#
loop_
_entity.id
_entity.type
_entity.pdbx_description
1 polymer ?
#
loop_
_entity_poly.entity_id
_entity_poly.type
_entity_poly.pdbx_seq_one_letter_code
_entity_poly.pdbx_strand_id
1 'polypeptide(L)' 'MRRQISVTYLAMQNAIFRPTRRSRNRPKPIPTASQIVTFDYIGGIRARVDDKMRMPR' A
#
# COMPACT_ATOMS: atom_id res chain seq x y z
N MET A 1 38.49 19.23 -12.02
CA MET A 1 39.01 18.37 -10.93
C MET A 1 38.03 17.24 -10.65
N ARG A 2 38.38 15.99 -11.03
CA ARG A 2 37.60 14.82 -10.63
C ARG A 2 37.88 14.57 -9.14
N ARG A 3 36.92 14.85 -8.26
CA ARG A 3 37.06 14.54 -6.83
C ARG A 3 37.28 13.03 -6.70
N GLN A 4 38.38 12.62 -6.07
CA GLN A 4 38.51 11.24 -5.61
C GLN A 4 37.53 11.06 -4.45
N ILE A 5 36.45 10.33 -4.72
CA ILE A 5 35.46 9.97 -3.70
C ILE A 5 35.79 8.54 -3.27
N SER A 6 35.88 8.31 -1.97
CA SER A 6 36.13 6.96 -1.45
C SER A 6 34.95 6.04 -1.76
N VAL A 7 35.25 4.78 -2.08
CA VAL A 7 34.22 3.76 -2.36
C VAL A 7 33.31 3.56 -1.14
N THR A 8 33.87 3.66 0.07
CA THR A 8 33.13 3.59 1.33
C THR A 8 32.12 4.73 1.48
N TYR A 9 32.49 5.95 1.10
CA TYR A 9 31.58 7.09 1.11
C TYR A 9 30.42 6.88 0.15
N LEU A 10 30.68 6.40 -1.07
CA LEU A 10 29.63 6.07 -2.04
C LEU A 10 28.69 4.97 -1.53
N ALA A 11 29.25 3.94 -0.89
CA ALA A 11 28.46 2.86 -0.30
C ALA A 11 27.56 3.35 0.84
N MET A 12 28.09 4.21 1.72
CA MET A 12 27.32 4.83 2.81
C MET A 12 26.17 5.70 2.29
N GLN A 13 26.42 6.52 1.26
CA GLN A 13 25.37 7.33 0.64
C GLN A 13 24.25 6.48 0.03
N ASN A 14 24.60 5.36 -0.62
CA ASN A 14 23.61 4.41 -1.12
C ASN A 14 22.86 3.68 0.01
N ALA A 15 23.48 3.49 1.17
CA ALA A 15 22.86 2.79 2.30
C ALA A 15 21.78 3.63 3.01
N ILE A 16 21.82 4.97 2.91
CA ILE A 16 20.80 5.87 3.49
C ILE A 16 19.41 5.58 2.91
N PHE A 17 19.34 5.32 1.61
CA PHE A 17 18.08 5.03 0.91
C PHE A 17 17.62 3.58 1.06
N ARG A 18 18.47 2.70 1.60
CA ARG A 18 18.14 1.29 1.78
C ARG A 18 17.46 1.10 3.14
N PRO A 19 16.29 0.46 3.20
CA PRO A 19 15.66 0.16 4.47
C PRO A 19 16.57 -0.75 5.30
N THR A 20 16.90 -0.29 6.51
CA THR A 20 17.75 -1.06 7.43
C THR A 20 17.11 -2.41 7.75
N ARG A 21 17.91 -3.40 8.16
CA ARG A 21 17.40 -4.71 8.61
C ARG A 21 16.31 -4.55 9.68
N ARG A 22 16.45 -3.58 10.59
CA ARG A 22 15.45 -3.26 11.62
C ARG A 22 14.13 -2.73 11.04
N SER A 23 14.19 -1.90 10.00
CA SER A 23 13.01 -1.41 9.28
C SER A 23 12.28 -2.55 8.55
N ARG A 24 13.02 -3.42 7.85
CA ARG A 24 12.45 -4.58 7.15
C ARG A 24 11.82 -5.61 8.09
N ASN A 25 12.36 -5.75 9.30
CA ASN A 25 11.88 -6.72 10.28
C ASN A 25 10.67 -6.23 11.09
N ARG A 26 10.11 -5.06 10.78
CA ARG A 26 8.84 -4.60 11.36
C ARG A 26 7.70 -5.19 10.51
N PRO A 27 7.00 -6.23 10.98
CA PRO A 27 5.80 -6.68 10.29
C PRO A 27 4.80 -5.52 10.24
N LYS A 28 4.20 -5.29 9.07
CA LYS A 28 3.08 -4.37 8.95
C LYS A 28 1.95 -4.91 9.82
N PRO A 29 1.22 -4.06 10.57
CA PRO A 29 0.08 -4.53 11.35
C PRO A 29 -0.94 -5.19 10.41
N ILE A 30 -1.47 -6.33 10.83
CA ILE A 30 -2.58 -6.98 10.13
C ILE A 30 -3.79 -6.06 10.33
N PRO A 31 -4.48 -5.64 9.25
CA PRO A 31 -5.65 -4.77 9.39
C PRO A 31 -6.72 -5.47 10.21
N THR A 32 -7.41 -4.72 11.06
CA THR A 32 -8.57 -5.23 11.81
C THR A 32 -9.75 -5.45 10.86
N ALA A 33 -10.70 -6.31 11.23
CA ALA A 33 -11.87 -6.63 10.37
C ALA A 33 -12.62 -5.36 9.88
N SER A 34 -12.66 -4.30 10.70
CA SER A 34 -13.24 -3.00 10.35
C SER A 34 -12.48 -2.20 9.28
N GLN A 35 -11.16 -2.44 9.14
CA GLN A 35 -10.29 -1.80 8.14
C GLN A 35 -10.28 -2.58 6.82
N ILE A 36 -10.79 -3.80 6.81
CA ILE A 36 -10.95 -4.61 5.61
C ILE A 36 -12.24 -4.15 4.95
N VAL A 37 -12.12 -3.36 3.88
CA VAL A 37 -13.27 -3.06 3.00
C VAL A 37 -13.61 -4.35 2.27
N THR A 38 -14.40 -5.21 2.91
CA THR A 38 -14.93 -6.41 2.26
C THR A 38 -15.94 -5.97 1.22
N PHE A 39 -15.84 -6.55 0.02
CA PHE A 39 -16.85 -6.38 -1.01
C PHE A 39 -18.21 -6.86 -0.49
N ASP A 40 -19.15 -5.95 -0.28
CA ASP A 40 -20.54 -6.28 0.09
C ASP A 40 -21.30 -6.73 -1.15
N TYR A 41 -21.23 -8.04 -1.42
CA TYR A 41 -21.90 -8.66 -2.56
C TYR A 41 -23.41 -8.43 -2.54
N ILE A 42 -24.04 -8.50 -1.36
CA ILE A 42 -25.49 -8.36 -1.22
C ILE A 42 -25.91 -6.91 -1.41
N GLY A 43 -25.16 -5.95 -0.84
CA GLY A 43 -25.39 -4.53 -1.03
C GLY A 43 -25.34 -4.11 -2.50
N GLY A 44 -24.35 -4.62 -3.25
CA GLY A 44 -24.24 -4.35 -4.69
C GLY A 44 -25.40 -4.92 -5.52
N ILE A 45 -25.93 -6.09 -5.13
CA ILE A 45 -27.11 -6.67 -5.79
C ILE A 45 -28.36 -5.83 -5.50
N ARG A 46 -28.57 -5.44 -4.24
CA ARG A 46 -29.74 -4.62 -3.84
C ARG A 46 -29.74 -3.27 -4.54
N ALA A 47 -28.59 -2.58 -4.58
CA ALA A 47 -28.46 -1.32 -5.32
C ALA A 47 -28.84 -1.48 -6.79
N ARG A 48 -28.36 -2.55 -7.46
CA ARG A 48 -28.74 -2.85 -8.85
C ARG A 48 -30.22 -3.13 -9.04
N VAL A 49 -30.85 -3.82 -8.10
CA VAL A 49 -32.29 -4.06 -8.13
C VAL A 49 -33.03 -2.73 -7.97
N ASP A 50 -32.66 -1.92 -7.00
CA ASP A 50 -33.29 -0.62 -6.75
C ASP A 50 -33.14 0.31 -7.96
N ASP A 51 -31.96 0.36 -8.58
CA ASP A 51 -31.70 1.15 -9.78
C ASP A 51 -32.52 0.67 -10.98
N LYS A 52 -32.68 -0.66 -11.14
CA LYS A 52 -33.59 -1.23 -12.14
C LYS A 52 -35.04 -0.80 -11.89
N MET A 53 -35.47 -0.73 -10.63
CA MET A 53 -36.83 -0.29 -10.28
C MET A 53 -37.04 1.22 -10.43
N ARG A 54 -35.98 2.02 -10.41
CA ARG A 54 -36.01 3.48 -10.63
C ARG A 54 -36.06 3.87 -12.10
N MET A 55 -35.72 2.97 -13.02
CA MET A 55 -35.75 3.24 -14.45
C MET A 55 -37.20 3.24 -14.96
N PRO A 56 -37.67 4.33 -15.62
CA PRO A 56 -38.96 4.31 -16.30
C PRO A 56 -38.92 3.28 -17.43
N ARG A 57 -40.02 2.53 -17.59
CA ARG A 57 -40.16 1.47 -18.60
C ARG A 57 -40.28 2.04 -20.00
#